data_AF-A0A0B1TVH8-F1
#
_entry.id   AF-A0A0B1TVH8-F1
#
_cell.length_a   1.000
_cell.length_b   1.000
_cell.length_c   1.000
_cell.angle_alpha   90.00
_cell.angle_beta   90.00
_cell.angle_gamma   90.00
#
_symmetry.space_group_name_H-M   'P 1'
#
loop_
_entity.id
_entity.type
_entity.pdbx_description
1 polymer ?
#
loop_
_entity_poly.entity_id
_entity_poly.type
_entity_poly.pdbx_seq_one_letter_code
_entity_poly.pdbx_strand_id
1 'polypeptide(L)'
;MLILIREFASPDEEMKKILLKVVKQCCATDGVEAPYIRDEILSHFFKAFWTQRIEGITGILYAFQEQTQEDAVMLDGFGTVCKGLGRRKKPYLPQIYGTIIGRLNNKSAKVRQQAADLIARVAPVMYICEEEKLMGHLGVVLYECLGEEYPEVLGSILGALC
;
A
#
# COMPACT_ATOMS: atom_id res chain seq x y z
N MET A 1 -20.84 -7.43 -9.84
CA MET A 1 -19.46 -6.88 -9.86
C MET A 1 -18.66 -7.19 -11.12
N LEU A 2 -19.17 -8.02 -12.05
CA LEU A 2 -18.51 -8.35 -13.33
C LEU A 2 -18.14 -7.14 -14.21
N ILE A 3 -18.92 -6.05 -14.15
CA ILE A 3 -18.65 -4.80 -14.88
C ILE A 3 -17.38 -4.13 -14.31
N LEU A 4 -17.26 -4.04 -12.98
CA LEU A 4 -16.08 -3.50 -12.31
C LEU A 4 -14.81 -4.24 -12.70
N ILE A 5 -14.89 -5.58 -12.74
CA ILE A 5 -13.79 -6.47 -13.09
C ILE A 5 -13.36 -6.29 -14.56
N ARG A 6 -14.32 -6.09 -15.49
CA ARG A 6 -14.00 -5.79 -16.90
C ARG A 6 -13.28 -4.46 -17.05
N GLU A 7 -13.73 -3.45 -16.32
CA GLU A 7 -13.18 -2.10 -16.43
C GLU A 7 -11.79 -1.96 -15.78
N PHE A 8 -11.37 -2.90 -14.93
CA PHE A 8 -10.01 -2.87 -14.39
C PHE A 8 -8.92 -2.92 -15.47
N ALA A 9 -9.20 -3.52 -16.63
CA ALA A 9 -8.26 -3.55 -17.76
C ALA A 9 -8.27 -2.26 -18.62
N SER A 10 -9.07 -1.26 -18.24
CA SER A 10 -9.17 -0.01 -18.99
C SER A 10 -7.82 0.71 -19.05
N PRO A 11 -7.41 1.24 -20.22
CA PRO A 11 -6.20 2.05 -20.34
C PRO A 11 -6.39 3.49 -19.79
N ASP A 12 -7.63 3.92 -19.56
CA ASP A 12 -7.96 5.26 -19.07
C ASP A 12 -7.62 5.40 -17.58
N GLU A 13 -6.73 6.35 -17.26
CA GLU A 13 -6.30 6.62 -15.89
C GLU A 13 -7.40 7.21 -15.01
N GLU A 14 -8.31 8.01 -15.57
CA GLU A 14 -9.41 8.60 -14.82
C GLU A 14 -10.44 7.52 -14.46
N MET A 15 -10.66 6.58 -15.37
CA MET A 15 -11.45 5.37 -15.11
C MET A 15 -10.81 4.53 -14.00
N LYS A 16 -9.49 4.32 -14.00
CA LYS A 16 -8.79 3.60 -12.93
C LYS A 16 -8.97 4.26 -11.56
N LYS A 17 -8.92 5.60 -11.48
CA LYS A 17 -9.18 6.35 -10.23
C LYS A 17 -10.61 6.15 -9.74
N ILE A 18 -11.58 6.15 -10.65
CA ILE A 18 -12.99 5.87 -10.33
C ILE A 18 -13.15 4.43 -9.83
N LEU A 19 -12.53 3.45 -10.48
CA LEU A 19 -12.60 2.04 -10.10
C LEU A 19 -12.01 1.78 -8.72
N LEU A 20 -10.91 2.45 -8.37
CA LEU A 20 -10.32 2.39 -7.03
C LEU A 20 -11.28 2.94 -5.96
N LYS A 21 -11.94 4.06 -6.23
CA LYS A 21 -12.97 4.61 -5.33
C LYS A 21 -14.15 3.66 -5.15
N VAL A 22 -14.57 2.98 -6.21
CA VAL A 22 -15.67 2.01 -6.13
C VAL A 22 -15.26 0.77 -5.34
N VAL A 23 -14.04 0.24 -5.55
CA VAL A 23 -13.50 -0.87 -4.73
C VAL A 23 -13.46 -0.49 -3.26
N LYS A 24 -13.01 0.73 -2.93
CA LYS A 24 -13.03 1.27 -1.56
C LYS A 24 -14.45 1.27 -0.98
N GLN A 25 -15.42 1.81 -1.72
CA GLN A 25 -16.81 1.88 -1.27
C GLN A 25 -17.40 0.49 -1.05
N CYS A 26 -17.09 -0.48 -1.92
CA CYS A 26 -17.48 -1.87 -1.72
C CYS A 26 -16.88 -2.45 -0.43
N CYS A 27 -15.61 -2.18 -0.12
CA CYS A 27 -14.98 -2.65 1.13
C CYS A 27 -15.57 -2.01 2.39
N ALA A 28 -16.22 -0.85 2.28
CA ALA A 28 -16.80 -0.10 3.39
C ALA A 28 -18.32 -0.25 3.54
N THR A 29 -18.96 -1.06 2.68
CA THR A 29 -20.41 -1.24 2.69
C THR A 29 -20.82 -2.44 3.55
N ASP A 30 -21.73 -2.21 4.49
CA ASP A 30 -22.34 -3.27 5.30
C ASP A 30 -23.08 -4.27 4.38
N GLY A 31 -22.61 -5.52 4.38
CA GLY A 31 -23.12 -6.59 3.51
C GLY A 31 -22.13 -7.09 2.46
N VAL A 32 -20.98 -6.44 2.30
CA VAL A 32 -19.88 -6.97 1.49
C VAL A 32 -18.89 -7.70 2.41
N GLU A 33 -18.92 -9.03 2.37
CA GLU A 33 -18.09 -9.83 3.27
C GLU A 33 -16.62 -9.87 2.82
N ALA A 34 -15.71 -9.87 3.80
CA ALA A 34 -14.26 -9.94 3.55
C ALA A 34 -13.79 -11.12 2.65
N PRO A 35 -14.38 -12.33 2.73
CA PRO A 35 -14.06 -13.43 1.82
C PRO A 35 -14.41 -13.10 0.36
N TYR A 36 -15.58 -12.48 0.13
CA TYR A 36 -16.02 -12.09 -1.21
C TYR A 36 -15.09 -11.08 -1.87
N ILE A 37 -14.63 -10.08 -1.11
CA ILE A 37 -13.64 -9.10 -1.59
C ILE A 37 -12.32 -9.80 -1.95
N ARG A 38 -11.89 -10.76 -1.12
CA ARG A 38 -10.65 -11.50 -1.33
C ARG A 38 -10.66 -12.36 -2.58
N ASP A 39 -11.75 -13.11 -2.76
CA ASP A 39 -11.77 -14.16 -3.78
C ASP A 39 -12.21 -13.59 -5.14
N GLU A 40 -13.19 -12.67 -5.15
CA GLU A 40 -13.80 -12.16 -6.38
C GLU A 40 -13.22 -10.82 -6.85
N ILE A 41 -12.88 -9.89 -5.93
CA ILE A 41 -12.37 -8.56 -6.31
C ILE A 41 -10.85 -8.57 -6.41
N LEU A 42 -10.17 -9.02 -5.36
CA LEU A 42 -8.73 -8.86 -5.25
C LEU A 42 -7.98 -9.62 -6.35
N SER A 43 -8.39 -10.84 -6.69
CA SER A 43 -7.72 -11.62 -7.76
C SER A 43 -7.72 -10.89 -9.11
N HIS A 44 -8.84 -10.30 -9.49
CA HIS A 44 -9.01 -9.54 -10.73
C HIS A 44 -8.39 -8.15 -10.68
N PHE A 45 -8.52 -7.47 -9.54
CA PHE A 45 -7.88 -6.20 -9.26
C PHE A 45 -6.37 -6.32 -9.42
N PHE A 46 -5.76 -7.37 -8.83
CA PHE A 46 -4.37 -7.69 -9.12
C PHE A 46 -4.20 -7.94 -10.59
N LYS A 47 -4.83 -8.95 -11.19
CA LYS A 47 -4.56 -9.30 -12.59
C LYS A 47 -4.58 -8.12 -13.59
N ALA A 48 -5.41 -7.10 -13.35
CA ALA A 48 -5.54 -5.94 -14.22
C ALA A 48 -4.67 -4.73 -13.83
N PHE A 49 -4.44 -4.49 -12.53
CA PHE A 49 -3.52 -3.46 -12.05
C PHE A 49 -2.07 -3.98 -11.85
N TRP A 50 -1.85 -5.28 -12.07
CA TRP A 50 -0.64 -6.08 -11.81
C TRP A 50 -0.19 -6.86 -13.06
N THR A 51 -0.39 -6.31 -14.26
CA THR A 51 0.02 -6.96 -15.52
C THR A 51 1.40 -6.51 -16.04
N GLN A 52 2.05 -7.44 -16.74
CA GLN A 52 3.49 -7.54 -17.02
C GLN A 52 4.02 -6.64 -18.16
N ARG A 53 3.50 -5.43 -18.33
CA ARG A 53 4.14 -4.39 -19.15
C ARG A 53 4.06 -3.07 -18.39
N ILE A 54 5.24 -2.57 -18.02
CA ILE A 54 5.46 -1.44 -17.08
C ILE A 54 5.29 -1.90 -15.63
N GLU A 55 6.39 -2.44 -15.08
CA GLU A 55 6.73 -2.65 -13.66
C GLU A 55 5.53 -2.88 -12.71
N GLY A 56 5.19 -4.16 -12.51
CA GLY A 56 3.99 -4.71 -11.86
C GLY A 56 3.78 -4.43 -10.37
N ILE A 57 4.13 -3.25 -9.90
CA ILE A 57 3.89 -2.73 -8.55
C ILE A 57 3.33 -1.30 -8.62
N THR A 58 3.46 -0.64 -9.77
CA THR A 58 3.16 0.78 -9.93
C THR A 58 1.68 1.08 -9.76
N GLY A 59 0.71 0.20 -10.05
CA GLY A 59 -0.72 0.55 -9.93
C GLY A 59 -1.18 0.89 -8.50
N ILE A 60 -0.82 0.07 -7.51
CA ILE A 60 -1.14 0.33 -6.10
C ILE A 60 -0.19 1.38 -5.53
N LEU A 61 1.12 1.35 -5.87
CA LEU A 61 2.05 2.37 -5.40
C LEU A 61 1.79 3.75 -6.01
N TYR A 62 1.24 3.84 -7.22
CA TYR A 62 0.79 5.06 -7.90
C TYR A 62 -0.52 5.55 -7.28
N ALA A 63 -1.50 4.65 -7.09
CA ALA A 63 -2.73 4.97 -6.39
C ALA A 63 -2.48 5.40 -4.94
N PHE A 64 -1.44 4.87 -4.30
CA PHE A 64 -0.94 5.30 -3.00
C PHE A 64 -0.20 6.64 -3.14
N GLN A 65 0.73 6.78 -4.09
CA GLN A 65 1.51 8.01 -4.38
C GLN A 65 0.64 9.24 -4.64
N GLU A 66 -0.49 9.08 -5.33
CA GLU A 66 -1.43 10.19 -5.59
C GLU A 66 -2.32 10.56 -4.40
N GLN A 67 -2.23 9.84 -3.27
CA GLN A 67 -3.04 10.18 -2.09
C GLN A 67 -2.60 11.52 -1.49
N THR A 68 -3.51 12.49 -1.57
CA THR A 68 -3.40 13.81 -0.94
C THR A 68 -4.11 13.87 0.41
N GLN A 69 -4.94 12.87 0.75
CA GLN A 69 -5.60 12.70 2.05
C GLN A 69 -5.43 11.27 2.57
N GLU A 70 -5.36 11.12 3.89
CA GLU A 70 -5.32 9.83 4.57
C GLU A 70 -6.57 9.02 4.21
N ASP A 71 -6.35 7.94 3.46
CA ASP A 71 -7.38 6.97 3.19
C ASP A 71 -6.98 5.65 3.87
N ALA A 72 -7.44 5.48 5.11
CA ALA A 72 -7.18 4.29 5.92
C ALA A 72 -7.52 3.01 5.14
N VAL A 73 -8.52 3.05 4.25
CA VAL A 73 -8.93 1.90 3.42
C VAL A 73 -7.84 1.47 2.44
N MET A 74 -7.09 2.39 1.84
CA MET A 74 -5.99 2.03 0.93
C MET A 74 -4.80 1.46 1.68
N LEU A 75 -4.53 2.00 2.88
CA LEU A 75 -3.51 1.48 3.77
C LEU A 75 -3.88 0.07 4.28
N ASP A 76 -5.14 -0.15 4.65
CA ASP A 76 -5.70 -1.44 5.11
C ASP A 76 -5.74 -2.46 3.97
N GLY A 77 -6.14 -2.03 2.78
CA GLY A 77 -6.08 -2.82 1.56
C GLY A 77 -4.67 -3.27 1.26
N PHE A 78 -3.69 -2.34 1.29
CA PHE A 78 -2.29 -2.68 1.09
C PHE A 78 -1.78 -3.67 2.14
N GLY A 79 -2.09 -3.46 3.43
CA GLY A 79 -1.68 -4.37 4.51
C GLY A 79 -2.32 -5.75 4.42
N THR A 80 -3.58 -5.82 3.99
CA THR A 80 -4.31 -7.10 3.79
C THR A 80 -3.71 -7.88 2.63
N VAL A 81 -3.40 -7.19 1.54
CA VAL A 81 -2.72 -7.75 0.36
C VAL A 81 -1.30 -8.17 0.73
N CYS A 82 -0.58 -7.29 1.44
CA CYS A 82 0.48 -7.53 2.43
C CYS A 82 0.55 -8.98 2.91
N LYS A 83 -0.42 -9.29 3.74
CA LYS A 83 -0.54 -10.56 4.43
C LYS A 83 -0.95 -11.69 3.49
N GLY A 84 -1.86 -11.43 2.54
CA GLY A 84 -2.43 -12.44 1.64
C GLY A 84 -1.45 -13.07 0.64
N LEU A 85 -0.47 -12.32 0.11
CA LEU A 85 0.50 -12.94 -0.82
C LEU A 85 1.68 -13.62 -0.11
N GLY A 86 1.96 -13.28 1.17
CA GLY A 86 3.04 -13.86 1.96
C GLY A 86 4.40 -13.81 1.25
N ARG A 87 5.12 -14.94 1.22
CA ARG A 87 6.46 -15.08 0.61
C ARG A 87 6.54 -14.75 -0.88
N ARG A 88 5.40 -14.76 -1.59
CA ARG A 88 5.34 -14.38 -3.02
C ARG A 88 5.68 -12.90 -3.27
N LYS A 89 5.84 -12.11 -2.21
CA LYS A 89 6.19 -10.69 -2.26
C LYS A 89 7.67 -10.39 -2.36
N LYS A 90 8.53 -11.38 -2.11
CA LYS A 90 9.98 -11.17 -2.05
C LYS A 90 10.55 -10.39 -3.25
N PRO A 91 10.18 -10.68 -4.53
CA PRO A 91 10.68 -9.92 -5.68
C PRO A 91 10.25 -8.44 -5.71
N TYR A 92 9.25 -8.08 -4.92
CA TYR A 92 8.56 -6.80 -4.96
C TYR A 92 8.93 -5.87 -3.80
N LEU A 93 9.55 -6.42 -2.74
CA LEU A 93 9.95 -5.67 -1.56
C LEU A 93 10.92 -4.49 -1.85
N PRO A 94 11.88 -4.59 -2.79
CA PRO A 94 12.75 -3.45 -3.12
C PRO A 94 11.98 -2.24 -3.69
N GLN A 95 10.95 -2.46 -4.50
CA GLN A 95 10.16 -1.38 -5.08
C GLN A 95 9.18 -0.79 -4.05
N ILE A 96 8.57 -1.63 -3.21
CA ILE A 96 7.74 -1.19 -2.07
C ILE A 96 8.58 -0.29 -1.16
N TYR A 97 9.81 -0.71 -0.85
CA TYR A 97 10.78 0.10 -0.11
C TYR A 97 11.06 1.45 -0.80
N GLY A 98 11.38 1.44 -2.10
CA GLY A 98 11.65 2.67 -2.85
C GLY A 98 10.53 3.69 -2.77
N THR A 99 9.27 3.26 -2.88
CA THR A 99 8.12 4.16 -2.74
C THR A 99 7.92 4.64 -1.30
N ILE A 100 8.11 3.78 -0.30
CA ILE A 100 8.03 4.18 1.11
C ILE A 100 9.04 5.29 1.41
N ILE A 101 10.30 5.12 1.00
CA ILE A 101 11.37 6.11 1.19
C ILE A 101 11.03 7.43 0.48
N GLY A 102 10.53 7.35 -0.75
CA GLY A 102 10.11 8.55 -1.50
C GLY A 102 8.99 9.33 -0.80
N ARG A 103 8.11 8.65 -0.06
CA ARG A 103 7.03 9.29 0.71
C ARG A 103 7.47 9.81 2.07
N LEU A 104 8.39 9.11 2.75
CA LEU A 104 8.98 9.60 4.01
C LEU A 104 9.71 10.94 3.81
N ASN A 105 10.24 11.20 2.62
CA ASN A 105 10.87 12.48 2.28
C ASN A 105 9.92 13.52 1.66
N ASN A 106 8.61 13.30 1.72
CA ASN A 106 7.64 14.22 1.12
C ASN A 106 7.50 15.51 1.94
N LYS A 107 7.21 16.64 1.28
CA LYS A 107 6.94 17.93 1.94
C LYS A 107 5.73 17.87 2.89
N SER A 108 4.71 17.08 2.55
CA SER A 108 3.50 16.94 3.34
C SER A 108 3.70 16.01 4.53
N ALA A 109 3.49 16.53 5.75
CA ALA A 109 3.55 15.78 7.00
C ALA A 109 2.63 14.55 6.99
N LYS A 110 1.41 14.69 6.44
CA LYS A 110 0.44 13.59 6.32
C LYS A 110 0.94 12.45 5.42
N VAL A 111 1.65 12.78 4.35
CA VAL A 111 2.22 11.77 3.44
C VAL A 111 3.35 10.99 4.13
N ARG A 112 4.13 11.67 4.97
CA ARG A 112 5.17 11.04 5.81
C ARG A 112 4.57 10.12 6.88
N GLN A 113 3.54 10.60 7.58
CA GLN A 113 2.79 9.81 8.57
C GLN A 113 2.30 8.50 7.98
N GLN A 114 1.60 8.58 6.84
CA GLN A 114 1.08 7.43 6.15
C GLN A 114 2.17 6.46 5.66
N ALA A 115 3.35 6.97 5.31
CA ALA A 115 4.49 6.13 4.95
C ALA A 115 5.03 5.36 6.17
N ALA A 116 5.09 6.00 7.33
CA ALA A 116 5.45 5.34 8.58
C ALA A 116 4.42 4.26 8.96
N ASP A 117 3.12 4.56 8.90
CA ASP A 117 2.06 3.59 9.16
C ASP A 117 2.11 2.39 8.20
N LEU A 118 2.52 2.63 6.94
CA LEU A 118 2.71 1.59 5.96
C LEU A 118 3.86 0.66 6.34
N ILE A 119 4.97 1.20 6.87
CA ILE A 119 6.11 0.39 7.33
C ILE A 119 5.67 -0.57 8.43
N ALA A 120 4.91 -0.10 9.42
CA ALA A 120 4.39 -0.95 10.51
C ALA A 120 3.59 -2.15 9.98
N ARG A 121 2.91 -1.99 8.83
CA ARG A 121 2.09 -3.05 8.20
C ARG A 121 2.89 -3.98 7.31
N VAL A 122 4.01 -3.50 6.76
CA VAL A 122 4.88 -4.25 5.85
C VAL A 122 5.99 -4.99 6.60
N ALA A 123 6.40 -4.51 7.78
CA ALA A 123 7.45 -5.12 8.60
C ALA A 123 7.22 -6.63 8.87
N PRO A 124 6.01 -7.11 9.25
CA PRO A 124 5.78 -8.56 9.41
C PRO A 124 5.96 -9.35 8.11
N VAL A 125 5.69 -8.73 6.96
CA VAL A 125 5.84 -9.37 5.65
C VAL A 125 7.32 -9.44 5.26
N MET A 126 8.09 -8.38 5.51
CA MET A 126 9.54 -8.38 5.31
C MET A 126 10.23 -9.45 6.16
N TYR A 127 9.80 -9.61 7.42
CA TYR A 127 10.26 -10.66 8.31
C TYR A 127 9.99 -12.06 7.74
N ILE A 128 8.75 -12.35 7.32
CA ILE A 128 8.37 -13.66 6.73
C ILE A 128 9.11 -13.95 5.41
N CYS A 129 9.48 -12.91 4.66
CA CYS A 129 10.24 -13.02 3.41
C CYS A 129 11.76 -13.16 3.62
N GLU A 130 12.24 -13.12 4.85
CA GLU A 130 13.66 -13.16 5.21
C GLU A 130 14.46 -12.00 4.59
N GLU A 131 13.85 -10.81 4.50
CA GLU A 131 14.47 -9.59 3.95
C GLU A 131 14.92 -8.63 5.06
N GLU A 132 15.75 -9.14 5.98
CA GLU A 132 16.21 -8.41 7.17
C GLU A 132 17.04 -7.16 6.82
N LYS A 133 17.82 -7.21 5.72
CA LYS A 133 18.62 -6.05 5.28
C LYS A 133 17.74 -4.84 4.93
N LEU A 134 16.66 -5.08 4.18
CA LEU A 134 15.68 -4.06 3.80
C LEU A 134 14.96 -3.49 5.03
N MET A 135 14.59 -4.37 5.96
CA MET A 135 13.97 -3.97 7.22
C MET A 135 14.93 -3.14 8.10
N GLY A 136 16.21 -3.54 8.17
CA GLY A 136 17.25 -2.80 8.89
C GLY A 136 17.51 -1.42 8.30
N HIS A 137 17.53 -1.28 6.96
CA HIS A 137 17.62 0.02 6.30
C HIS A 137 16.43 0.92 6.63
N LEU A 138 15.20 0.38 6.63
CA LEU A 138 14.02 1.14 7.06
C LEU A 138 14.14 1.61 8.53
N GLY A 139 14.68 0.77 9.41
CA GLY A 139 14.92 1.13 10.81
C GLY A 139 15.88 2.32 10.95
N VAL A 140 16.98 2.33 10.19
CA VAL A 140 17.93 3.47 10.18
C VAL A 140 17.25 4.74 9.68
N VAL A 141 16.49 4.66 8.58
CA VAL A 141 15.77 5.82 8.02
C VAL A 141 14.74 6.36 9.00
N LEU A 142 13.95 5.49 9.65
CA LEU A 142 12.97 5.91 10.65
C LEU A 142 13.65 6.56 11.87
N TYR A 143 14.81 6.06 12.28
CA TYR A 143 15.61 6.65 13.35
C TYR A 143 16.09 8.07 12.99
N GLU A 144 16.54 8.29 11.75
CA GLU A 144 16.89 9.63 11.25
C GLU A 144 15.67 10.58 11.21
N CYS A 145 14.46 10.03 11.02
CA CYS A 145 13.21 10.80 11.04
C CYS A 145 12.69 11.14 12.46
N LEU A 146 13.37 10.75 13.55
CA LEU A 146 12.93 11.08 14.91
C LEU A 146 12.99 12.58 15.26
N GLY A 147 13.65 13.39 14.42
CA GLY A 147 13.64 14.85 14.51
C GLY A 147 12.37 15.53 13.96
N GLU A 148 11.31 14.76 13.67
CA GLU A 148 10.08 15.27 13.08
C GLU A 148 9.33 16.25 14.00
N GLU A 149 8.94 17.40 13.45
CA GLU A 149 8.33 18.51 14.22
C GLU A 149 6.85 18.25 14.55
N TYR A 150 6.19 17.37 13.79
CA TYR A 150 4.77 17.08 13.93
C TYR A 150 4.55 15.84 14.83
N PRO A 151 3.86 15.97 15.99
CA PRO A 151 3.69 14.88 16.95
C PRO A 151 2.96 13.64 16.39
N GLU A 152 1.97 13.85 15.53
CA GLU A 152 1.18 12.77 14.89
C GLU A 152 2.05 11.89 13.99
N VAL A 153 2.94 12.52 13.21
CA VAL A 153 3.89 11.86 12.32
C VAL A 153 4.94 11.12 13.15
N LEU A 154 5.47 11.77 14.19
CA LEU A 154 6.43 11.18 15.10
C LEU A 154 5.85 9.94 15.81
N GLY A 155 4.60 10.00 16.26
CA GLY A 155 3.90 8.86 16.83
C GLY A 155 3.82 7.66 15.87
N SER A 156 3.58 7.92 14.59
CA SER A 156 3.53 6.88 13.55
C SER A 156 4.93 6.31 13.23
N ILE A 157 5.97 7.15 13.23
CA ILE A 157 7.38 6.73 13.10
C ILE A 157 7.79 5.82 14.25
N LEU A 158 7.47 6.22 15.48
CA LEU A 158 7.72 5.40 16.68
C LEU A 158 6.94 4.08 16.63
N GLY A 159 5.68 4.12 16.17
CA GLY A 159 4.87 2.92 15.97
C GLY A 159 5.45 1.96 14.93
N ALA A 160 6.13 2.47 13.91
CA ALA A 160 6.81 1.67 12.90
C ALA A 160 8.16 1.10 13.35
N LEU A 161 8.77 1.67 14.40
CA LEU A 161 9.99 1.17 15.03
C LEU A 161 9.73 0.09 16.09
N CYS A 162 8.50 0.00 16.62
CA CYS A 162 8.06 -1.01 17.59
C CYS A 162 7.74 -2.36 16.91
#